data_AF-A0A6S7CDY4-F1
#
_entry.id   AF-A0A6S7CDY4-F1
#
_cell.length_a   1.000
_cell.length_b   1.000
_cell.length_c   1.000
_cell.angle_alpha   90.00
_cell.angle_beta   90.00
_cell.angle_gamma   90.00
#
_symmetry.space_group_name_H-M   'P 1'
#
loop_
_entity.id
_entity.type
_entity.pdbx_description
1 polymer ?
#
loop_
_entity_poly.entity_id
_entity_poly.type
_entity_poly.pdbx_seq_one_letter_code
_entity_poly.pdbx_strand_id
1 'polypeptide(L)'
;MDQTFTARSRHTIFIYTEEQRGNQLVESPVLGMLSDISGSDKLVVAQDPHSGLKFIYRVDHDSNNLDAAAITEQDESLFNGKTTVQINSMTYRLGTVENAMKLLRGKSQWIQDKGAVLSVLLQNAAARKTRFASPRIERDRMRKVPPGVPVEYLPT
;
A
#
# COMPACT_ATOMS: atom_id res chain seq x y z
N MET A 1 0.86 19.98 33.48
CA MET A 1 1.31 18.82 32.69
C MET A 1 0.62 18.92 31.35
N ASP A 2 1.25 19.62 30.40
CA ASP A 2 0.71 19.76 29.05
C ASP A 2 0.90 18.45 28.30
N GLN A 3 -0.22 17.81 27.98
CA GLN A 3 -0.24 16.70 27.04
C GLN A 3 -0.09 17.29 25.64
N THR A 4 1.14 17.27 25.12
CA THR A 4 1.40 17.55 23.71
C THR A 4 0.69 16.49 22.89
N PHE A 5 -0.46 16.84 22.31
CA PHE A 5 -1.03 16.10 21.19
C PHE A 5 0.00 16.19 20.06
N THR A 6 0.86 15.18 19.93
CA THR A 6 1.63 14.99 18.72
C THR A 6 0.61 14.68 17.63
N ALA A 7 0.24 15.71 16.86
CA ALA A 7 -0.42 15.53 15.58
C ALA A 7 0.47 14.59 14.78
N ARG A 8 0.12 13.29 14.73
CA ARG A 8 0.75 12.37 13.79
C ARG A 8 0.53 13.04 12.44
N SER A 9 1.61 13.47 11.78
CA SER A 9 1.56 13.73 10.35
C SER A 9 1.24 12.39 9.70
N ARG A 10 -0.06 12.07 9.63
CA ARG A 10 -0.58 10.87 8.98
C ARG A 10 -0.32 11.09 7.50
N HIS A 11 0.83 10.63 7.02
CA HIS A 11 1.07 10.61 5.59
C HIS A 11 0.03 9.66 4.99
N THR A 12 -0.89 10.21 4.21
CA THR A 12 -2.00 9.47 3.60
C THR A 12 -1.97 9.62 2.09
N ILE A 13 -2.61 8.67 1.43
CA ILE A 13 -2.95 8.72 0.00
C ILE A 13 -4.42 8.34 -0.17
N PHE A 14 -5.03 8.80 -1.26
CA PHE A 14 -6.34 8.36 -1.69
C PHE A 14 -6.20 7.19 -2.65
N ILE A 15 -6.79 6.06 -2.28
CA ILE A 15 -6.79 4.86 -3.09
C ILE A 15 -8.20 4.66 -3.63
N TYR A 16 -8.34 4.71 -4.95
CA TYR A 16 -9.57 4.38 -5.63
C TYR A 16 -9.77 2.87 -5.60
N THR A 17 -10.91 2.43 -5.10
CA THR A 17 -11.27 1.02 -4.98
C THR A 17 -12.60 0.75 -5.70
N GLU A 18 -12.67 -0.40 -6.37
CA GLU A 18 -13.89 -0.91 -7.03
C GLU A 18 -14.55 -1.99 -6.17
N GLU A 19 -15.00 -1.57 -4.98
CA GLU A 19 -15.59 -2.43 -3.96
C GLU A 19 -17.08 -2.70 -4.20
N GLN A 20 -17.62 -3.74 -3.54
CA GLN A 20 -19.05 -4.04 -3.59
C GLN A 20 -19.93 -2.91 -3.01
N ARG A 21 -19.35 -2.07 -2.15
CA ARG A 21 -20.03 -0.91 -1.54
C ARG A 21 -20.13 0.30 -2.48
N GLY A 22 -19.55 0.20 -3.67
CA GLY A 22 -19.48 1.27 -4.64
C GLY A 22 -18.04 1.75 -4.87
N ASN A 23 -17.85 2.42 -6.00
CA ASN A 23 -16.57 2.99 -6.37
C ASN A 23 -16.30 4.25 -5.55
N GLN A 24 -15.20 4.27 -4.80
CA GLN A 24 -14.85 5.39 -3.93
C GLN A 24 -13.34 5.60 -3.83
N LEU A 25 -12.95 6.83 -3.50
CA LEU A 25 -11.59 7.19 -3.10
C LEU A 25 -11.50 7.11 -1.58
N VAL A 26 -10.67 6.21 -1.07
CA VAL A 26 -10.49 6.00 0.36
C VAL A 26 -9.16 6.57 0.81
N GLU A 27 -9.18 7.49 1.76
CA GLU A 27 -7.98 7.96 2.42
C GLU A 27 -7.34 6.83 3.23
N SER A 28 -6.11 6.47 2.88
CA SER A 28 -5.39 5.31 3.39
C SER A 28 -4.05 5.75 3.99
N PRO A 29 -3.72 5.35 5.24
CA PRO A 29 -2.42 5.62 5.84
C PRO A 29 -1.31 4.93 5.06
N VAL A 30 -0.23 5.65 4.78
CA VAL A 30 1.03 5.08 4.28
C VAL A 30 1.91 4.76 5.49
N LEU A 31 2.32 3.50 5.61
CA LEU A 31 3.11 3.04 6.75
C LEU A 31 4.62 3.13 6.48
N GLY A 32 5.03 2.94 5.23
CA GLY A 32 6.43 2.91 4.84
C GLY A 32 6.63 2.23 3.50
N MET A 33 7.84 1.75 3.26
CA MET A 33 8.18 1.03 2.02
C MET A 33 9.05 -0.19 2.28
N LEU A 34 9.07 -1.12 1.33
CA LEU A 34 10.06 -2.18 1.25
C LEU A 34 11.02 -1.87 0.11
N SER A 35 12.31 -2.07 0.34
CA SER A 35 13.34 -2.07 -0.70
C SER A 35 14.14 -3.35 -0.59
N ASP A 36 14.35 -4.04 -1.70
CA ASP A 36 15.35 -5.11 -1.70
C ASP A 36 16.77 -4.53 -1.50
N ILE A 37 17.73 -5.38 -1.17
CA ILE A 37 19.11 -4.95 -0.89
C ILE A 37 19.77 -4.27 -2.10
N SER A 38 19.41 -4.67 -3.33
CA SER A 38 19.95 -4.04 -4.53
C SER A 38 19.35 -2.67 -4.81
N GLY A 39 18.19 -2.37 -4.21
CA GLY A 39 17.42 -1.15 -4.47
C GLY A 39 16.67 -1.18 -5.81
N SER A 40 16.62 -2.32 -6.49
CA SER A 40 15.93 -2.51 -7.76
C SER A 40 14.42 -2.66 -7.57
N ASP A 41 14.00 -3.34 -6.49
CA ASP A 41 12.60 -3.55 -6.15
C ASP A 41 12.20 -2.65 -4.98
N LYS A 42 11.20 -1.81 -5.21
CA LYS A 42 10.70 -0.83 -4.25
C LYS A 42 9.18 -0.88 -4.22
N LEU A 43 8.64 -1.07 -3.02
CA LEU A 43 7.22 -1.33 -2.79
C LEU A 43 6.70 -0.40 -1.71
N VAL A 44 5.47 0.09 -1.84
CA VAL A 44 4.83 0.94 -0.82
C VAL A 44 3.96 0.08 0.08
N VAL A 45 3.90 0.43 1.37
CA VAL A 45 2.96 -0.19 2.31
C VAL A 45 1.91 0.83 2.70
N ALA A 46 0.65 0.51 2.45
CA ALA A 46 -0.49 1.29 2.88
C ALA A 46 -1.52 0.40 3.57
N GLN A 47 -2.24 0.97 4.52
CA GLN A 47 -3.29 0.28 5.27
C GLN A 47 -4.65 0.60 4.68
N ASP A 48 -5.45 -0.44 4.42
CA ASP A 48 -6.88 -0.27 4.15
C ASP A 48 -7.59 0.06 5.48
N PRO A 49 -8.25 1.23 5.61
CA PRO A 49 -8.89 1.63 6.85
C PRO A 49 -10.12 0.78 7.21
N HIS A 50 -10.74 0.08 6.24
CA HIS A 50 -11.92 -0.73 6.52
C HIS A 50 -11.58 -2.09 7.13
N SER A 51 -10.63 -2.79 6.54
CA SER A 51 -10.21 -4.12 7.01
C SER A 51 -9.05 -4.07 8.00
N GLY A 52 -8.31 -2.96 8.04
CA GLY A 52 -7.05 -2.85 8.76
C GLY A 52 -5.88 -3.58 8.09
N LEU A 53 -6.11 -4.26 6.96
CA LEU A 53 -5.08 -4.99 6.23
C LEU A 53 -4.01 -4.03 5.69
N LYS A 54 -2.75 -4.44 5.81
CA LYS A 54 -1.60 -3.68 5.33
C LYS A 54 -1.12 -4.31 4.04
N PHE A 55 -1.46 -3.69 2.93
CA PHE A 55 -1.05 -4.15 1.62
C PHE A 55 0.33 -3.62 1.27
N ILE A 56 1.15 -4.48 0.68
CA ILE A 56 2.38 -4.11 0.00
C ILE A 56 2.04 -3.95 -1.48
N TYR A 57 2.30 -2.77 -2.05
CA TYR A 57 1.99 -2.42 -3.43
C TYR A 57 3.24 -2.22 -4.28
N ARG A 58 3.20 -2.74 -5.51
CA ARG A 58 4.04 -2.27 -6.61
C ARG A 58 3.44 -0.99 -7.17
N VAL A 59 4.28 -0.02 -7.48
CA VAL A 59 3.86 1.29 -7.96
C VAL A 59 4.05 1.36 -9.47
N ASP A 60 2.94 1.47 -10.22
CA ASP A 60 2.97 1.80 -11.64
C ASP A 60 2.68 3.29 -11.81
N HIS A 61 3.75 4.04 -12.07
CA HIS A 61 3.67 5.49 -12.24
C HIS A 61 2.99 5.93 -13.53
N ASP A 62 3.01 5.10 -14.57
CA ASP A 62 2.53 5.46 -15.90
C ASP A 62 1.01 5.40 -15.95
N SER A 63 0.43 4.41 -15.25
CA SER A 63 -1.03 4.24 -15.15
C SER A 63 -1.64 4.76 -13.84
N ASN A 64 -0.82 5.20 -12.88
CA ASN A 64 -1.22 5.53 -11.50
C ASN A 64 -1.87 4.35 -10.74
N ASN A 65 -1.47 3.12 -11.07
CA ASN A 65 -1.94 1.93 -10.38
C ASN A 65 -1.03 1.52 -9.23
N LEU A 66 -1.65 0.97 -8.19
CA LEU A 66 -1.04 0.24 -7.11
C LEU A 66 -1.45 -1.22 -7.24
N ASP A 67 -0.47 -2.05 -7.61
CA ASP A 67 -0.67 -3.50 -7.77
C ASP A 67 -0.33 -4.19 -6.46
N ALA A 68 -1.34 -4.74 -5.78
CA ALA A 68 -1.11 -5.47 -4.55
C ALA A 68 -0.16 -6.66 -4.80
N ALA A 69 0.92 -6.70 -4.04
CA ALA A 69 1.94 -7.73 -4.11
C ALA A 69 1.84 -8.70 -2.94
N ALA A 70 1.48 -8.23 -1.74
CA ALA A 70 1.35 -9.07 -0.55
C ALA A 70 0.55 -8.35 0.56
N ILE A 71 0.24 -9.08 1.63
CA ILE A 71 -0.20 -8.52 2.92
C ILE A 71 0.92 -8.71 3.95
N THR A 72 1.14 -7.70 4.78
CA THR A 72 2.15 -7.71 5.83
C THR A 72 1.53 -7.54 7.21
N GLU A 73 2.06 -8.28 8.19
CA GLU A 73 1.70 -8.13 9.60
C GLU A 73 2.67 -7.21 10.36
N GLN A 74 3.67 -6.64 9.68
CA GLN A 74 4.67 -5.79 10.32
C GLN A 74 4.03 -4.55 10.97
N ASP A 75 4.48 -4.22 12.17
CA ASP A 75 4.05 -3.02 12.88
C ASP A 75 4.59 -1.73 12.22
N GLU A 76 3.84 -0.63 12.32
CA GLU A 76 4.22 0.68 11.77
C GLU A 76 5.60 1.13 12.30
N SER A 77 5.89 0.86 13.58
CA SER A 77 7.17 1.26 14.21
C SER A 77 8.40 0.57 13.62
N LEU A 78 8.22 -0.52 12.88
CA LEU A 78 9.31 -1.25 12.25
C LEU A 78 9.79 -0.60 10.93
N PHE A 79 8.98 0.29 10.35
CA PHE A 79 9.31 1.07 9.15
C PHE A 79 10.24 2.25 9.47
N ASN A 80 11.46 1.94 9.91
CA ASN A 80 12.42 2.89 10.47
C ASN A 80 13.72 3.03 9.67
N GLY A 81 13.83 2.37 8.51
CA GLY A 81 15.00 2.37 7.64
C GLY A 81 16.14 1.44 8.07
N LYS A 82 16.02 0.76 9.23
CA LYS A 82 17.05 -0.12 9.80
C LYS A 82 16.61 -1.58 9.85
N THR A 83 15.32 -1.81 10.13
CA THR A 83 14.74 -3.15 10.19
C THR A 83 14.75 -3.83 8.83
N THR A 84 14.99 -5.14 8.83
CA THR A 84 14.86 -5.98 7.64
C THR A 84 13.89 -7.12 7.90
N VAL A 85 13.28 -7.62 6.83
CA VAL A 85 12.38 -8.78 6.83
C VAL A 85 12.74 -9.70 5.68
N GLN A 86 12.41 -10.99 5.83
CA GLN A 86 12.54 -11.95 4.74
C GLN A 86 11.17 -12.29 4.15
N ILE A 87 11.03 -12.14 2.84
CA ILE A 87 9.84 -12.52 2.07
C ILE A 87 10.32 -13.30 0.85
N ASN A 88 9.76 -14.50 0.62
CA ASN A 88 10.17 -15.39 -0.48
C ASN A 88 11.70 -15.62 -0.57
N SER A 89 12.37 -15.80 0.59
CA SER A 89 13.83 -15.96 0.69
C SER A 89 14.68 -14.76 0.26
N MET A 90 14.05 -13.62 -0.05
CA MET A 90 14.71 -12.34 -0.30
C MET A 90 14.63 -11.46 0.94
N THR A 91 15.69 -10.70 1.19
CA THR A 91 15.75 -9.76 2.31
C THR A 91 15.35 -8.37 1.83
N TYR A 92 14.40 -7.76 2.53
CA TYR A 92 13.91 -6.42 2.28
C TYR A 92 14.19 -5.54 3.49
N ARG A 93 14.63 -4.31 3.24
CA ARG A 93 14.72 -3.24 4.24
C ARG A 93 13.39 -2.53 4.34
N LEU A 94 12.92 -2.32 5.56
CA LEU A 94 11.72 -1.53 5.85
C LEU A 94 12.10 -0.04 5.90
N GLY A 95 11.83 0.68 4.82
CA GLY A 95 12.04 2.12 4.71
C GLY A 95 10.94 2.93 5.38
N THR A 96 11.25 4.18 5.69
CA THR A 96 10.32 5.08 6.42
C THR A 96 9.17 5.53 5.54
N VAL A 97 8.16 6.13 6.17
CA VAL A 97 7.04 6.76 5.47
C VAL A 97 7.50 7.86 4.52
N GLU A 98 8.53 8.64 4.86
CA GLU A 98 9.10 9.65 3.96
C GLU A 98 9.75 9.01 2.73
N ASN A 99 10.35 7.83 2.87
CA ASN A 99 10.87 7.09 1.72
C ASN A 99 9.73 6.63 0.80
N ALA A 100 8.62 6.16 1.37
CA ALA A 100 7.42 5.79 0.63
C ALA A 100 6.80 6.99 -0.11
N MET A 101 6.66 8.13 0.55
CA MET A 101 6.12 9.34 -0.08
C MET A 101 7.01 9.86 -1.22
N LYS A 102 8.33 9.73 -1.10
CA LYS A 102 9.27 10.01 -2.20
C LYS A 102 9.07 9.02 -3.36
N LEU A 103 8.89 7.73 -3.07
CA LEU A 103 8.59 6.73 -4.09
C LEU A 103 7.30 7.05 -4.83
N LEU A 104 6.26 7.53 -4.14
CA LEU A 104 4.99 7.97 -4.73
C LEU A 104 5.10 9.30 -5.51
N ARG A 105 6.26 9.96 -5.51
CA ARG A 105 6.54 11.22 -6.23
C ARG A 105 5.55 12.36 -5.90
N GLY A 106 5.05 12.38 -4.66
CA GLY A 106 4.05 13.36 -4.21
C GLY A 106 2.66 13.19 -4.83
N LYS A 107 2.41 12.15 -5.64
CA LYS A 107 1.07 11.82 -6.11
C LYS A 107 0.24 11.34 -4.93
N SER A 108 -0.87 12.02 -4.66
CA SER A 108 -1.78 11.70 -3.56
C SER A 108 -2.88 10.71 -3.96
N GLN A 109 -3.19 10.56 -5.25
CA GLN A 109 -4.29 9.73 -5.72
C GLN A 109 -3.81 8.57 -6.59
N TRP A 110 -4.30 7.38 -6.27
CA TRP A 110 -3.89 6.11 -6.88
C TRP A 110 -5.09 5.22 -7.16
N ILE A 111 -4.93 4.28 -8.09
CA ILE A 111 -5.93 3.28 -8.45
C ILE A 111 -5.48 1.93 -7.90
N GLN A 112 -6.33 1.24 -7.15
CA GLN A 112 -6.03 -0.11 -6.70
C GLN A 112 -6.36 -1.12 -7.79
N ASP A 113 -5.38 -1.93 -8.20
CA ASP A 113 -5.66 -3.00 -9.16
C ASP A 113 -6.45 -4.14 -8.48
N LYS A 114 -7.74 -4.23 -8.82
CA LYS A 114 -8.68 -5.23 -8.25
C LYS A 114 -8.21 -6.68 -8.38
N GLY A 115 -7.61 -7.05 -9.50
CA GLY A 115 -7.15 -8.40 -9.78
C GLY A 115 -5.93 -8.75 -8.92
N ALA A 116 -5.01 -7.80 -8.77
CA ALA A 116 -3.88 -7.94 -7.88
C ALA A 116 -4.33 -8.10 -6.42
N VAL A 117 -5.27 -7.28 -5.95
CA VAL A 117 -5.83 -7.40 -4.59
C VAL A 117 -6.50 -8.74 -4.37
N LEU A 118 -7.38 -9.17 -5.26
CA LEU A 118 -8.06 -10.46 -5.14
C LEU A 118 -7.05 -11.62 -5.13
N SER A 119 -6.03 -11.57 -5.98
CA SER A 119 -4.95 -12.56 -5.99
C SER A 119 -4.20 -12.63 -4.66
N VAL A 120 -3.85 -11.46 -4.09
CA VAL A 120 -3.19 -11.38 -2.78
C VAL A 120 -4.09 -11.89 -1.67
N LEU A 121 -5.38 -11.54 -1.65
CA LEU A 121 -6.33 -12.01 -0.64
C LEU A 121 -6.49 -13.54 -0.69
N LEU A 122 -6.62 -14.12 -1.88
CA LEU A 122 -6.69 -15.57 -2.08
C LEU A 122 -5.40 -16.27 -1.61
N GLN A 123 -4.23 -15.73 -1.96
CA GLN A 123 -2.95 -16.28 -1.52
C GLN A 123 -2.77 -16.17 -0.01
N ASN A 124 -3.15 -15.04 0.59
CA ASN A 124 -3.07 -14.83 2.02
C ASN A 124 -4.01 -15.77 2.79
N ALA A 125 -5.22 -16.01 2.28
CA ALA A 125 -6.14 -17.00 2.85
C ALA A 125 -5.59 -18.43 2.78
N ALA A 126 -4.84 -18.76 1.72
CA ALA A 126 -4.23 -20.07 1.53
C ALA A 126 -2.90 -20.26 2.30
N ALA A 127 -2.22 -19.17 2.69
CA ALA A 127 -0.86 -19.21 3.23
C ALA A 127 -0.79 -18.72 4.69
N ARG A 128 0.04 -19.39 5.52
CA ARG A 128 0.28 -18.98 6.92
C ARG A 128 1.39 -17.93 7.10
N LYS A 129 1.95 -17.39 6.01
CA LYS A 129 3.07 -16.43 6.01
C LYS A 129 2.96 -15.47 4.83
N THR A 130 3.45 -14.24 5.00
CA THR A 130 3.57 -13.24 3.93
C THR A 130 4.39 -13.79 2.76
N ARG A 131 3.83 -13.69 1.55
CA ARG A 131 4.47 -14.05 0.29
C ARG A 131 4.04 -13.10 -0.81
N PHE A 132 4.93 -12.83 -1.76
CA PHE A 132 4.56 -12.04 -2.93
C PHE A 132 3.75 -12.86 -3.93
N ALA A 133 2.64 -12.28 -4.36
CA ALA A 133 1.91 -12.67 -5.54
C ALA A 133 2.72 -12.37 -6.81
N SER A 134 2.46 -13.19 -7.83
CA SER A 134 3.12 -13.09 -9.14
C SER A 134 3.00 -11.67 -9.70
N PRO A 135 4.08 -11.12 -10.28
CA PRO A 135 4.12 -9.72 -10.71
C PRO A 135 3.15 -9.32 -11.84
N ARG A 136 2.56 -10.30 -12.55
CA ARG A 136 1.77 -10.01 -13.76
C ARG A 136 0.43 -10.73 -13.74
N ILE A 137 -0.61 -9.92 -13.78
CA ILE A 137 -1.92 -10.29 -14.31
C ILE A 137 -2.12 -9.36 -15.52
N GLU A 138 -1.96 -9.90 -16.73
CA GLU A 138 -2.25 -9.17 -17.96
C GLU A 138 -3.77 -9.13 -18.16
N ARG A 139 -4.33 -7.93 -18.05
CA ARG A 139 -5.76 -7.65 -18.22
C ARG A 139 -5.95 -6.17 -18.52
N ASP A 140 -7.14 -5.79 -18.98
CA ASP A 140 -7.49 -4.39 -19.07
C ASP A 140 -7.61 -3.78 -17.66
N ARG A 141 -7.04 -2.60 -17.48
CA ARG A 141 -6.92 -1.94 -16.18
C ARG A 141 -7.46 -0.54 -16.24
N MET A 142 -8.07 -0.11 -15.15
CA MET A 142 -8.48 1.27 -15.03
C MET A 142 -7.25 2.18 -15.01
N ARG A 143 -7.27 3.21 -15.86
CA ARG A 143 -6.19 4.20 -15.99
C ARG A 143 -6.57 5.57 -15.47
N LYS A 144 -7.86 5.76 -15.15
CA LYS A 144 -8.40 7.05 -14.73
C LYS A 144 -9.54 6.83 -13.75
N VAL A 145 -9.48 7.54 -12.63
CA VAL A 145 -10.59 7.63 -11.68
C VAL A 145 -11.72 8.46 -12.31
N PRO A 146 -12.97 7.97 -12.33
CA PRO A 146 -14.11 8.73 -12.83
C PRO A 146 -14.31 10.05 -12.06
N PRO A 147 -14.82 11.11 -12.70
CA PRO A 147 -15.16 12.34 -12.01
C PRO A 147 -16.33 12.14 -11.04
N GLY A 148 -16.35 12.87 -9.93
CA GLY A 148 -17.45 12.84 -8.97
C GLY A 148 -17.51 11.61 -8.07
N VAL A 149 -16.46 10.77 -8.08
CA VAL A 149 -16.33 9.65 -7.16
C VAL A 149 -16.30 10.15 -5.72
N PRO A 150 -17.13 9.59 -4.80
CA PRO A 150 -17.12 9.95 -3.39
C PRO A 150 -15.73 9.77 -2.77
N VAL A 151 -15.38 10.69 -1.87
CA VAL A 151 -14.15 10.63 -1.09
C VAL A 151 -14.51 10.28 0.35
N GLU A 152 -13.90 9.21 0.84
CA GLU A 152 -13.98 8.79 2.23
C GLU A 152 -12.67 9.17 2.94
N TYR A 153 -12.79 9.93 4.03
CA TYR A 153 -11.67 10.41 4.83
C TYR A 153 -11.49 9.54 6.07
N LEU A 154 -10.26 9.50 6.59
CA LEU A 154 -10.01 8.84 7.87
C LEU A 154 -10.74 9.56 9.01
N PRO A 155 -11.18 8.81 10.05
CA PRO A 155 -11.72 9.42 11.26
C PRO A 155 -10.71 10.41 11.86
N THR A 156 -11.20 11.60 12.17
CA THR A 156 -10.44 12.70 12.79
C THR A 156 -10.22 12.47 14.27
#